data_AF-A0A2P4XJN6-F1
#
_entry.id   AF-A0A2P4XJN6-F1
#
_cell.length_a   1.000
_cell.length_b   1.000
_cell.length_c   1.000
_cell.angle_alpha   90.00
_cell.angle_beta   90.00
_cell.angle_gamma   90.00
#
_symmetry.space_group_name_H-M   'P 1'
#
loop_
_entity.id
_entity.type
_entity.pdbx_description
1 polymer ?
#
loop_
_entity_poly.entity_id
_entity_poly.type
_entity_poly.pdbx_seq_one_letter_code
_entity_poly.pdbx_strand_id
1 'polypeptide(L)'
;MVEYGFNFKTPTAQPTTYEGFNTFRIDHTHTETSTYLHLQEKGSGSAAELQRIIGKCCSAGYPWLRGILTSKWHKEMKVIRLIEKGVKWVDTIAFTLPMPASFQVIQQTDLPSKLKSTRLLSAQAEILDLLAKTQLSYDTMNMVMAKLFGARNDVVIVDSSLVGSVDSRQTSLNTSIFSQVFAGKTSEKILIPVCWRKNHWCGIMMNLGLTGVCIYDSMGSSYALSVRGVAEKLVTQLPDYTPRIYRMHHYQSDLGVQVDSHNRGVYV
;
A
#
# COMPACT_ATOMS: atom_id res chain seq x y z
N MET A 1 -40.92 28.10 6.69
CA MET A 1 -39.69 28.41 7.43
C MET A 1 -39.94 28.06 8.88
N VAL A 2 -39.38 26.95 9.34
CA VAL A 2 -39.46 26.50 10.73
C VAL A 2 -38.07 26.00 11.11
N GLU A 3 -37.43 26.70 12.05
CA GLU A 3 -36.19 26.31 12.72
C GLU A 3 -36.49 25.34 13.86
N TYR A 4 -35.71 24.26 13.94
CA TYR A 4 -35.38 23.47 15.14
C TYR A 4 -34.05 22.76 14.79
N GLY A 5 -32.93 22.79 15.51
CA GLY A 5 -32.62 23.12 16.89
C GLY A 5 -31.79 21.98 17.48
N PHE A 6 -30.45 22.12 17.55
CA PHE A 6 -29.61 21.29 18.42
C PHE A 6 -28.44 22.11 18.98
N ASN A 7 -28.47 22.28 20.30
CA ASN A 7 -27.48 22.98 21.12
C ASN A 7 -26.32 22.05 21.50
N PHE A 8 -25.08 22.52 21.36
CA PHE A 8 -23.94 21.99 22.13
C PHE A 8 -23.40 23.06 23.07
N LYS A 9 -23.31 22.71 24.36
CA LYS A 9 -22.76 23.53 25.44
C LYS A 9 -21.24 23.69 25.24
N THR A 10 -20.77 24.91 25.09
CA THR A 10 -19.35 25.28 25.26
C THR A 10 -18.98 25.33 26.74
N PRO A 11 -17.86 24.74 27.18
CA PRO A 11 -17.34 24.95 28.53
C PRO A 11 -16.74 26.35 28.64
N THR A 12 -17.29 27.16 29.52
CA THR A 12 -16.74 28.44 29.96
C THR A 12 -15.48 28.18 30.80
N ALA A 13 -14.31 28.58 30.30
CA ALA A 13 -13.11 28.70 31.12
C ALA A 13 -12.94 30.16 31.55
N GLN A 14 -12.95 30.41 32.87
CA GLN A 14 -12.71 31.72 33.46
C GLN A 14 -11.25 32.18 33.23
N PRO A 15 -11.00 33.50 33.10
CA PRO A 15 -9.66 34.03 32.94
C PRO A 15 -8.95 34.04 34.29
N THR A 16 -7.90 33.21 34.43
CA THR A 16 -6.90 33.41 35.47
C THR A 16 -5.79 34.30 34.91
N THR A 17 -5.69 35.49 35.48
CA THR A 17 -4.57 36.42 35.32
C THR A 17 -3.26 35.71 35.65
N TYR A 18 -2.36 35.59 34.66
CA TYR A 18 -0.94 35.33 34.89
C TYR A 18 -0.14 36.45 34.24
N GLU A 19 0.47 37.25 35.11
CA GLU A 19 1.47 38.25 34.79
C GLU A 19 2.73 37.60 34.21
N GLY A 20 3.42 38.33 33.33
CA GLY A 20 4.84 38.08 33.03
C GLY A 20 5.15 37.43 31.69
N PHE A 21 4.84 38.09 30.58
CA PHE A 21 5.61 37.91 29.34
C PHE A 21 7.00 38.53 29.53
N ASN A 22 7.92 37.78 30.14
CA ASN A 22 9.33 37.98 29.86
C ASN A 22 9.63 37.32 28.52
N THR A 23 10.08 38.14 27.58
CA THR A 23 10.66 37.79 26.28
C THR A 23 11.75 36.73 26.45
N PHE A 24 11.36 35.45 26.35
CA PHE A 24 12.32 34.36 26.24
C PHE A 24 12.83 34.30 24.80
N ARG A 25 14.11 34.65 24.70
CA ARG A 25 14.97 34.68 23.52
C ARG A 25 14.88 33.37 22.72
N ILE A 26 14.37 33.46 21.49
CA ILE A 26 14.24 32.36 20.51
C ILE A 26 15.59 32.15 19.82
N ASP A 27 16.63 31.76 20.56
CA ASP A 27 17.97 31.53 19.96
C ASP A 27 18.35 30.03 19.94
N HIS A 28 17.86 29.21 20.89
CA HIS A 28 18.22 27.79 20.99
C HIS A 28 17.33 26.83 20.17
N THR A 29 16.08 27.21 19.87
CA THR A 29 15.15 26.36 19.10
C THR A 29 15.45 26.37 17.60
N HIS A 30 16.05 27.45 17.09
CA HIS A 30 16.38 27.59 15.67
C HIS A 30 17.58 26.74 15.26
N THR A 31 18.56 26.58 16.16
CA THR A 31 19.79 25.80 15.91
C THR A 31 19.52 24.30 15.89
N GLU A 32 18.72 23.77 16.81
CA GLU A 32 18.42 22.33 16.86
C GLU A 32 17.47 21.90 15.74
N THR A 33 16.48 22.73 15.40
CA THR A 33 15.57 22.50 14.27
C THR A 33 16.31 22.60 12.92
N SER A 34 17.23 23.55 12.78
CA SER A 34 18.11 23.68 11.61
C SER A 34 19.08 22.51 11.47
N THR A 35 19.67 22.05 12.59
CA THR A 35 20.56 20.87 12.60
C THR A 35 19.80 19.61 12.16
N TYR A 36 18.56 19.45 12.60
CA TYR A 36 17.69 18.34 12.23
C TYR A 36 17.28 18.38 10.74
N LEU A 37 16.90 19.55 10.20
CA LEU A 37 16.60 19.72 8.78
C LEU A 37 17.84 19.47 7.90
N HIS A 38 19.01 19.93 8.34
CA HIS A 38 20.28 19.75 7.63
C HIS A 38 20.79 18.30 7.65
N LEU A 39 20.51 17.55 8.71
CA LEU A 39 20.79 16.10 8.81
C LEU A 39 19.81 15.26 7.96
N GLN A 40 18.60 15.77 7.74
CA GLN A 40 17.58 15.14 6.89
C GLN A 40 17.94 15.26 5.40
N GLU A 41 18.52 16.40 4.97
CA GLU A 41 19.04 16.59 3.61
C GLU A 41 20.23 15.66 3.29
N LYS A 42 21.04 15.32 4.29
CA LYS A 42 22.21 14.42 4.14
C LYS A 42 21.89 12.93 4.26
N GLY A 43 20.65 12.55 4.58
CA GLY A 43 20.26 11.14 4.72
C GLY A 43 20.98 10.40 5.85
N SER A 44 21.54 11.12 6.83
CA SER A 44 22.47 10.58 7.83
C SER A 44 21.92 10.60 9.27
N GLY A 45 20.65 10.99 9.47
CA GLY A 45 20.01 10.92 10.79
C GLY A 45 19.74 9.46 11.17
N SER A 46 20.63 8.83 11.93
CA SER A 46 20.41 7.47 12.45
C SER A 46 19.30 7.47 13.52
N ALA A 47 18.60 6.34 13.67
CA ALA A 47 17.58 6.19 14.72
C ALA A 47 18.10 6.46 16.15
N ALA A 48 19.40 6.30 16.38
CA ALA A 48 20.08 6.64 17.63
C ALA A 48 20.13 8.16 17.87
N GLU A 49 20.30 8.95 16.81
CA GLU A 49 20.32 10.42 16.86
C GLU A 49 18.93 10.97 17.24
N LEU A 50 17.87 10.40 16.66
CA LEU A 50 16.49 10.75 17.02
C LEU A 50 16.18 10.40 18.47
N GLN A 51 16.62 9.23 18.94
CA GLN A 51 16.42 8.81 20.32
C GLN A 51 17.11 9.77 21.31
N ARG A 52 18.31 10.25 20.95
CA ARG A 52 19.05 11.28 21.71
C ARG A 52 18.30 12.62 21.77
N ILE A 53 17.77 13.08 20.63
CA ILE A 53 17.01 14.34 20.55
C ILE A 53 15.69 14.25 21.33
N ILE A 54 14.96 13.12 21.21
CA ILE A 54 13.75 12.87 22.00
C ILE A 54 14.04 12.95 23.51
N GLY A 55 15.16 12.35 23.96
CA GLY A 55 15.60 12.43 25.35
C GLY A 55 15.84 13.86 25.84
N LYS A 56 16.46 14.71 25.01
CA LYS A 56 16.68 16.13 25.33
C LYS A 56 15.38 16.94 25.37
N CYS A 57 14.44 16.70 24.45
CA CYS A 57 13.14 17.36 24.46
C CYS A 57 12.30 17.01 25.71
N CYS A 58 12.49 15.81 26.29
CA CYS A 58 11.90 15.43 27.58
C CYS A 58 12.40 16.31 28.73
N SER A 59 13.69 16.65 28.74
CA SER A 59 14.30 17.51 29.76
C SER A 59 13.95 18.99 29.60
N ALA A 60 13.58 19.43 28.40
CA ALA A 60 13.37 20.84 28.06
C ALA A 60 11.89 21.30 28.06
N GLY A 61 10.93 20.41 28.39
CA GLY A 61 9.53 20.82 28.58
C GLY A 61 8.75 21.11 27.29
N TYR A 62 9.01 20.39 26.18
CA TYR A 62 8.27 20.53 24.91
C TYR A 62 7.45 19.27 24.55
N PRO A 63 6.23 19.08 25.10
CA PRO A 63 5.44 17.86 24.92
C PRO A 63 4.96 17.61 23.48
N TRP A 64 4.64 18.67 22.72
CA TRP A 64 4.16 18.55 21.34
C TRP A 64 5.28 18.08 20.38
N LEU A 65 6.49 18.62 20.55
CA LEU A 65 7.67 18.24 19.77
C LEU A 65 8.06 16.78 20.06
N ARG A 66 7.93 16.34 21.32
CA ARG A 66 8.10 14.94 21.72
C ARG A 66 7.14 14.02 20.96
N GLY A 67 5.86 14.39 20.84
CA GLY A 67 4.87 13.58 20.11
C GLY A 67 5.26 13.39 18.64
N ILE A 68 5.65 14.47 17.97
CA ILE A 68 6.09 14.46 16.56
C ILE A 68 7.33 13.59 16.38
N LEU A 69 8.37 13.81 17.20
CA LEU A 69 9.63 13.07 17.11
C LEU A 69 9.45 11.58 17.45
N THR A 70 8.62 11.27 18.45
CA THR A 70 8.31 9.89 18.84
C THR A 70 7.57 9.17 17.72
N SER A 71 6.56 9.79 17.10
CA SER A 71 5.86 9.22 15.94
C SER A 71 6.82 8.93 14.78
N LYS A 72 7.73 9.87 14.49
CA LYS A 72 8.73 9.71 13.45
C LYS A 72 9.72 8.58 13.75
N TRP A 73 10.24 8.52 14.96
CA TRP A 73 11.13 7.43 15.40
C TRP A 73 10.48 6.06 15.26
N HIS A 74 9.20 5.92 15.63
CA HIS A 74 8.47 4.65 15.47
C HIS A 74 8.36 4.24 13.99
N LYS A 75 8.11 5.20 13.09
CA LYS A 75 8.07 4.94 11.65
C LYS A 75 9.43 4.47 11.13
N GLU A 76 10.52 5.16 11.49
CA GLU A 76 11.87 4.79 11.07
C GLU A 76 12.29 3.42 11.63
N MET A 77 12.02 3.15 12.90
CA MET A 77 12.33 1.85 13.50
C MET A 77 11.58 0.69 12.85
N LYS A 78 10.32 0.92 12.43
CA LYS A 78 9.56 -0.06 11.65
C LYS A 78 10.27 -0.37 10.32
N VAL A 79 10.75 0.65 9.63
CA VAL A 79 11.50 0.52 8.36
C VAL A 79 12.82 -0.22 8.57
N ILE A 80 13.60 0.14 9.58
CA ILE A 80 14.88 -0.53 9.90
C ILE A 80 14.65 -2.02 10.14
N ARG A 81 13.67 -2.38 10.98
CA ARG A 81 13.34 -3.79 11.26
C ARG A 81 12.94 -4.55 9.99
N LEU A 82 12.20 -3.92 9.08
CA LEU A 82 11.82 -4.53 7.81
C LEU A 82 13.04 -4.74 6.90
N ILE A 83 13.96 -3.77 6.82
CA ILE A 83 15.21 -3.90 6.07
C ILE A 83 16.06 -5.04 6.62
N GLU A 84 16.25 -5.10 7.95
CA GLU A 84 17.02 -6.18 8.60
C GLU A 84 16.39 -7.56 8.33
N LYS A 85 15.06 -7.65 8.43
CA LYS A 85 14.32 -8.89 8.10
C LYS A 85 14.47 -9.24 6.62
N GLY A 86 14.43 -8.25 5.73
CA GLY A 86 14.62 -8.40 4.29
C GLY A 86 16.00 -8.93 3.93
N VAL A 87 17.06 -8.33 4.47
CA VAL A 87 18.44 -8.77 4.26
C VAL A 87 18.62 -10.23 4.69
N LYS A 88 18.16 -10.58 5.91
CA LYS A 88 18.22 -11.96 6.40
C LYS A 88 17.42 -12.93 5.53
N TRP A 89 16.26 -12.49 5.03
CA TRP A 89 15.39 -13.33 4.20
C TRP A 89 16.00 -13.60 2.82
N VAL A 90 16.64 -12.60 2.18
CA VAL A 90 17.30 -12.78 0.87
C VAL A 90 18.33 -13.90 0.91
N ASP A 91 19.10 -14.01 2.01
CA ASP A 91 20.10 -15.07 2.20
C ASP A 91 19.49 -16.47 2.32
N THR A 92 18.17 -16.59 2.55
CA THR A 92 17.45 -17.88 2.64
C THR A 92 16.84 -18.34 1.32
N ILE A 93 16.88 -17.52 0.27
CA ILE A 93 16.22 -17.83 -1.01
C ILE A 93 17.06 -18.83 -1.79
N ALA A 94 16.49 -20.00 -2.08
CA ALA A 94 17.12 -21.03 -2.91
C ALA A 94 16.81 -20.79 -4.40
N PHE A 95 17.70 -20.08 -5.10
CA PHE A 95 17.57 -19.79 -6.54
C PHE A 95 17.76 -21.02 -7.44
N THR A 96 18.23 -22.14 -6.90
CA THR A 96 18.45 -23.39 -7.64
C THR A 96 17.23 -24.31 -7.68
N LEU A 97 16.11 -23.90 -7.05
CA LEU A 97 14.89 -24.71 -7.08
C LEU A 97 14.32 -24.78 -8.51
N PRO A 98 13.85 -25.96 -8.95
CA PRO A 98 13.23 -26.10 -10.26
C PRO A 98 11.95 -25.27 -10.32
N MET A 99 11.86 -24.38 -11.31
CA MET A 99 10.73 -23.47 -11.50
C MET A 99 10.47 -23.26 -13.00
N PRO A 100 9.21 -23.08 -13.46
CA PRO A 100 8.94 -22.83 -14.88
C PRO A 100 9.69 -21.60 -15.38
N ALA A 101 10.14 -21.66 -16.63
CA ALA A 101 11.06 -20.67 -17.20
C ALA A 101 10.54 -19.21 -17.09
N SER A 102 9.23 -19.00 -17.21
CA SER A 102 8.59 -17.69 -17.09
C SER A 102 8.69 -17.05 -15.71
N PHE A 103 9.01 -17.82 -14.67
CA PHE A 103 9.11 -17.35 -13.29
C PHE A 103 10.54 -17.39 -12.76
N GLN A 104 11.51 -17.86 -13.55
CA GLN A 104 12.92 -17.87 -13.14
C GLN A 104 13.43 -16.45 -12.96
N VAL A 105 14.03 -16.19 -11.80
CA VAL A 105 14.64 -14.91 -11.44
C VAL A 105 16.13 -15.10 -11.18
N ILE A 106 16.91 -14.11 -11.58
CA ILE A 106 18.37 -14.09 -11.35
C ILE A 106 18.63 -13.42 -10.01
N GLN A 107 19.51 -14.02 -9.20
CA GLN A 107 19.94 -13.42 -7.95
C GLN A 107 20.66 -12.09 -8.21
N GLN A 108 20.16 -11.02 -7.60
CA GLN A 108 20.85 -9.73 -7.57
C GLN A 108 21.78 -9.68 -6.36
N THR A 109 23.08 -9.84 -6.60
CA THR A 109 24.11 -9.88 -5.54
C THR A 109 24.25 -8.57 -4.78
N ASP A 110 23.88 -7.44 -5.39
CA ASP A 110 23.93 -6.11 -4.78
C ASP A 110 22.66 -5.74 -3.99
N LEU A 111 21.60 -6.57 -4.03
CA LEU A 111 20.33 -6.29 -3.37
C LEU A 111 20.47 -6.04 -1.86
N PRO A 112 21.21 -6.84 -1.07
CA PRO A 112 21.38 -6.58 0.37
C PRO A 112 22.03 -5.22 0.65
N SER A 113 22.98 -4.79 -0.21
CA SER A 113 23.65 -3.49 -0.07
C SER A 113 22.69 -2.34 -0.41
N LYS A 114 21.89 -2.49 -1.47
CA LYS A 114 20.84 -1.53 -1.86
C LYS A 114 19.79 -1.38 -0.76
N LEU A 115 19.33 -2.48 -0.17
CA LEU A 115 18.36 -2.45 0.93
C LEU A 115 18.88 -1.66 2.13
N LYS A 116 20.14 -1.86 2.51
CA LYS A 116 20.79 -1.11 3.61
C LYS A 116 20.96 0.38 3.30
N SER A 117 21.07 0.75 2.02
CA SER A 117 21.19 2.15 1.58
C SER A 117 19.85 2.89 1.43
N THR A 118 18.72 2.20 1.62
CA THR A 118 17.38 2.78 1.43
C THR A 118 17.13 3.91 2.42
N ARG A 119 16.71 5.09 1.91
CA ARG A 119 16.35 6.22 2.75
C ARG A 119 15.08 5.91 3.56
N LEU A 120 15.19 5.94 4.89
CA LEU A 120 14.16 5.48 5.84
C LEU A 120 12.78 6.16 5.72
N LEU A 121 12.72 7.36 5.14
CA LEU A 121 11.50 8.17 5.02
C LEU A 121 11.17 8.54 3.57
N SER A 122 11.75 7.84 2.61
CA SER A 122 11.46 8.09 1.19
C SER A 122 10.23 7.30 0.73
N ALA A 123 9.66 7.67 -0.42
CA ALA A 123 8.65 6.85 -1.11
C ALA A 123 9.12 5.40 -1.37
N GLN A 124 10.44 5.13 -1.36
CA GLN A 124 10.97 3.76 -1.45
C GLN A 124 10.64 2.93 -0.20
N ALA A 125 10.43 3.57 0.95
CA ALA A 125 9.99 2.90 2.18
C ALA A 125 8.55 2.37 2.08
N GLU A 126 7.74 2.91 1.16
CA GLU A 126 6.36 2.47 0.92
C GLU A 126 6.31 1.08 0.26
N ILE A 127 7.41 0.65 -0.39
CA ILE A 127 7.53 -0.63 -1.10
C ILE A 127 8.13 -1.72 -0.19
N LEU A 128 8.40 -1.41 1.08
CA LEU A 128 8.99 -2.39 2.00
C LEU A 128 8.06 -3.56 2.30
N ASP A 129 6.76 -3.46 1.97
CA ASP A 129 5.84 -4.59 2.01
C ASP A 129 6.21 -5.69 0.98
N LEU A 130 7.08 -5.41 -0.01
CA LEU A 130 7.69 -6.44 -0.87
C LEU A 130 8.74 -7.29 -0.15
N LEU A 131 9.23 -6.86 1.02
CA LEU A 131 10.31 -7.55 1.72
C LEU A 131 9.79 -8.60 2.69
N ALA A 132 10.54 -9.69 2.83
CA ALA A 132 10.45 -10.57 4.00
C ALA A 132 9.05 -11.13 4.31
N LYS A 133 8.34 -11.61 3.28
CA LYS A 133 7.02 -12.26 3.40
C LYS A 133 5.99 -11.38 4.11
N THR A 134 6.01 -10.07 3.89
CA THR A 134 4.94 -9.19 4.34
C THR A 134 3.79 -9.20 3.33
N GLN A 135 2.59 -8.93 3.83
CA GLN A 135 1.44 -8.79 2.96
C GLN A 135 1.52 -7.46 2.22
N LEU A 136 1.25 -7.46 0.91
CA LEU A 136 1.25 -6.24 0.12
C LEU A 136 0.08 -5.33 0.51
N SER A 137 0.39 -4.05 0.70
CA SER A 137 -0.59 -2.96 0.75
C SER A 137 -1.18 -2.67 -0.63
N TYR A 138 -2.31 -1.96 -0.67
CA TYR A 138 -2.91 -1.46 -1.91
C TYR A 138 -1.93 -0.57 -2.68
N ASP A 139 -1.22 0.32 -1.99
CA ASP A 139 -0.23 1.22 -2.60
C ASP A 139 0.91 0.45 -3.26
N THR A 140 1.45 -0.56 -2.57
CA THR A 140 2.51 -1.41 -3.15
C THR A 140 1.99 -2.18 -4.36
N MET A 141 0.81 -2.78 -4.28
CA MET A 141 0.21 -3.53 -5.39
C MET A 141 -0.01 -2.62 -6.62
N ASN A 142 -0.65 -1.47 -6.44
CA ASN A 142 -0.90 -0.51 -7.52
C ASN A 142 0.41 -0.02 -8.15
N MET A 143 1.44 0.24 -7.33
CA MET A 143 2.75 0.67 -7.82
C MET A 143 3.45 -0.43 -8.63
N VAL A 144 3.40 -1.69 -8.18
CA VAL A 144 3.97 -2.83 -8.91
C VAL A 144 3.26 -3.03 -10.24
N MET A 145 1.93 -3.02 -10.25
CA MET A 145 1.13 -3.14 -11.47
C MET A 145 1.47 -2.03 -12.47
N ALA A 146 1.56 -0.78 -12.01
CA ALA A 146 1.95 0.36 -12.84
C ALA A 146 3.37 0.20 -13.41
N LYS A 147 4.32 -0.31 -12.62
CA LYS A 147 5.69 -0.57 -13.12
C LYS A 147 5.75 -1.69 -14.14
N LEU A 148 5.00 -2.78 -13.94
CA LEU A 148 5.03 -3.94 -14.82
C LEU A 148 4.26 -3.70 -16.12
N PHE A 149 3.12 -3.02 -16.05
CA PHE A 149 2.18 -2.95 -17.17
C PHE A 149 1.82 -1.52 -17.61
N GLY A 150 2.20 -0.48 -16.86
CA GLY A 150 1.77 0.89 -17.14
C GLY A 150 2.30 1.48 -18.46
N ALA A 151 3.40 0.95 -18.99
CA ALA A 151 3.93 1.34 -20.30
C ALA A 151 3.18 0.69 -21.49
N ARG A 152 2.27 -0.26 -21.23
CA ARG A 152 1.55 -0.99 -22.26
C ARG A 152 0.26 -0.28 -22.64
N ASN A 153 0.14 0.08 -23.92
CA ASN A 153 -1.07 0.72 -24.44
C ASN A 153 -2.27 -0.25 -24.58
N ASP A 154 -2.01 -1.57 -24.56
CA ASP A 154 -3.05 -2.60 -24.65
C ASP A 154 -3.57 -3.06 -23.27
N VAL A 155 -3.12 -2.42 -22.19
CA VAL A 155 -3.47 -2.78 -20.81
C VAL A 155 -4.05 -1.59 -20.07
N VAL A 156 -5.13 -1.83 -19.33
CA VAL A 156 -5.71 -0.90 -18.36
C VAL A 156 -5.53 -1.50 -16.98
N ILE A 157 -4.89 -0.77 -16.08
CA ILE A 157 -4.73 -1.18 -14.68
C ILE A 157 -5.82 -0.47 -13.88
N VAL A 158 -6.65 -1.23 -13.19
CA VAL A 158 -7.64 -0.69 -12.26
C VAL A 158 -6.99 -0.57 -10.89
N ASP A 159 -7.12 0.61 -10.29
CA ASP A 159 -6.68 0.82 -8.92
C ASP A 159 -7.45 -0.10 -7.97
N SER A 160 -6.71 -0.94 -7.25
CA SER A 160 -7.25 -1.96 -6.36
C SER A 160 -8.10 -1.40 -5.20
N SER A 161 -7.90 -0.13 -4.83
CA SER A 161 -8.72 0.57 -3.84
C SER A 161 -10.16 0.84 -4.31
N LEU A 162 -10.40 0.90 -5.62
CA LEU A 162 -11.74 1.14 -6.20
C LEU A 162 -12.67 -0.05 -6.03
N VAL A 163 -12.12 -1.27 -6.03
CA VAL A 163 -12.87 -2.48 -5.68
C VAL A 163 -13.12 -2.52 -4.17
N GLY A 164 -12.18 -2.00 -3.39
CA GLY A 164 -12.22 -1.96 -1.95
C GLY A 164 -12.07 -3.35 -1.32
N SER A 165 -12.22 -3.40 0.01
CA SER A 165 -12.31 -4.67 0.73
C SER A 165 -13.69 -5.27 0.53
N VAL A 166 -13.78 -6.29 -0.32
CA VAL A 166 -15.03 -7.02 -0.50
C VAL A 166 -15.29 -7.88 0.74
N ASP A 167 -16.45 -7.71 1.38
CA ASP A 167 -16.89 -8.55 2.49
C ASP A 167 -18.08 -9.42 2.08
N SER A 168 -18.08 -10.63 2.63
CA SER A 168 -19.03 -11.74 2.44
C SER A 168 -20.51 -11.41 2.59
N ARG A 169 -20.89 -10.25 3.12
CA ARG A 169 -22.29 -9.90 3.42
C ARG A 169 -22.91 -8.85 2.49
N GLN A 170 -22.11 -8.10 1.73
CA GLN A 170 -22.60 -7.22 0.68
C GLN A 170 -21.40 -6.71 -0.15
N THR A 171 -21.30 -7.15 -1.40
CA THR A 171 -20.52 -6.47 -2.44
C THR A 171 -21.21 -5.13 -2.77
N SER A 172 -21.04 -4.09 -1.96
CA SER A 172 -21.40 -2.73 -2.34
C SER A 172 -20.32 -2.16 -3.27
N LEU A 173 -20.11 -2.84 -4.40
CA LEU A 173 -19.26 -2.32 -5.46
C LEU A 173 -19.98 -1.11 -6.03
N ASN A 174 -19.37 0.07 -5.94
CA ASN A 174 -19.90 1.26 -6.60
C ASN A 174 -19.68 1.11 -8.11
N THR A 175 -20.63 0.51 -8.82
CA THR A 175 -20.48 0.20 -10.25
C THR A 175 -20.35 1.45 -11.14
N SER A 176 -20.85 2.60 -10.69
CA SER A 176 -20.82 3.86 -11.45
C SER A 176 -19.41 4.38 -11.73
N ILE A 177 -18.43 4.11 -10.86
CA ILE A 177 -17.05 4.51 -11.12
C ILE A 177 -16.42 3.63 -12.23
N PHE A 178 -16.85 2.38 -12.33
CA PHE A 178 -16.30 1.43 -13.30
C PHE A 178 -16.80 1.70 -14.72
N SER A 179 -18.02 2.20 -14.90
CA SER A 179 -18.47 2.63 -16.22
C SER A 179 -17.61 3.79 -16.76
N GLN A 180 -17.13 4.68 -15.89
CA GLN A 180 -16.18 5.73 -16.28
C GLN A 180 -14.79 5.17 -16.58
N VAL A 181 -14.27 4.27 -15.73
CA VAL A 181 -12.96 3.62 -15.96
C VAL A 181 -12.94 2.81 -17.27
N PHE A 182 -14.07 2.19 -17.63
CA PHE A 182 -14.19 1.36 -18.83
C PHE A 182 -14.67 2.14 -20.06
N ALA A 183 -14.93 3.44 -19.93
CA ALA A 183 -15.40 4.26 -21.03
C ALA A 183 -14.42 4.20 -22.22
N GLY A 184 -14.95 3.89 -23.41
CA GLY A 184 -14.18 3.80 -24.65
C GLY A 184 -13.27 2.56 -24.78
N LYS A 185 -13.28 1.63 -23.81
CA LYS A 185 -12.49 0.40 -23.84
C LYS A 185 -13.22 -0.70 -24.60
N THR A 186 -12.58 -1.29 -25.60
CA THR A 186 -13.23 -2.23 -26.53
C THR A 186 -12.38 -3.45 -26.90
N SER A 187 -11.05 -3.39 -26.70
CA SER A 187 -10.12 -4.46 -27.09
C SER A 187 -8.99 -4.71 -26.10
N GLU A 188 -8.84 -3.84 -25.10
CA GLU A 188 -7.77 -3.86 -24.11
C GLU A 188 -7.88 -5.04 -23.14
N LYS A 189 -6.77 -5.29 -22.42
CA LYS A 189 -6.75 -6.17 -21.24
C LYS A 189 -6.89 -5.32 -19.99
N ILE A 190 -7.93 -5.55 -19.20
CA ILE A 190 -8.15 -4.86 -17.93
C ILE A 190 -7.65 -5.75 -16.81
N LEU A 191 -6.68 -5.26 -16.03
CA LEU A 191 -6.12 -5.93 -14.86
C LEU A 191 -6.68 -5.31 -13.59
N ILE A 192 -7.27 -6.14 -12.72
CA ILE A 192 -7.94 -5.70 -11.50
C ILE A 192 -7.44 -6.55 -10.33
N PRO A 193 -6.45 -6.06 -9.57
CA PRO A 193 -6.07 -6.69 -8.31
C PRO A 193 -7.19 -6.51 -7.28
N VAL A 194 -7.58 -7.59 -6.63
CA VAL A 194 -8.69 -7.63 -5.66
C VAL A 194 -8.15 -8.04 -4.31
N CYS A 195 -8.35 -7.21 -3.28
CA CYS A 195 -7.98 -7.55 -1.90
C CYS A 195 -9.23 -7.91 -1.09
N TRP A 196 -9.45 -9.21 -0.91
CA TRP A 196 -10.54 -9.74 -0.11
C TRP A 196 -10.24 -9.63 1.40
N ARG A 197 -11.19 -9.10 2.17
CA ARG A 197 -11.10 -8.87 3.64
C ARG A 197 -9.77 -8.22 4.11
N LYS A 198 -9.20 -7.34 3.29
CA LYS A 198 -7.91 -6.65 3.53
C LYS A 198 -6.71 -7.57 3.73
N ASN A 199 -6.81 -8.86 3.45
CA ASN A 199 -5.72 -9.79 3.69
C ASN A 199 -5.47 -10.83 2.60
N HIS A 200 -6.38 -11.00 1.66
CA HIS A 200 -6.29 -12.03 0.64
C HIS A 200 -6.31 -11.41 -0.75
N TRP A 201 -5.18 -11.47 -1.45
CA TRP A 201 -5.06 -10.96 -2.82
C TRP A 201 -5.50 -12.02 -3.84
N CYS A 202 -6.36 -11.61 -4.76
CA CYS A 202 -6.74 -12.31 -5.99
C CYS A 202 -6.60 -11.34 -7.17
N GLY A 203 -6.72 -11.85 -8.39
CA GLY A 203 -6.74 -11.04 -9.61
C GLY A 203 -7.97 -11.33 -10.48
N ILE A 204 -8.45 -10.31 -11.17
CA ILE A 204 -9.34 -10.45 -12.32
C ILE A 204 -8.62 -9.86 -13.53
N MET A 205 -8.55 -10.60 -14.63
CA MET A 205 -8.14 -10.10 -15.93
C MET A 205 -9.31 -10.20 -16.90
N MET A 206 -9.73 -9.08 -17.50
CA MET A 206 -10.70 -9.07 -18.59
C MET A 206 -9.99 -8.78 -19.90
N ASN A 207 -10.06 -9.70 -20.85
CA ASN A 207 -9.59 -9.49 -22.21
C ASN A 207 -10.78 -9.14 -23.11
N LEU A 208 -10.92 -7.85 -23.42
CA LEU A 208 -12.08 -7.34 -24.16
C LEU A 208 -12.10 -7.81 -25.62
N GLY A 209 -10.92 -7.94 -26.24
CA GLY A 209 -10.79 -8.43 -27.61
C GLY A 209 -11.18 -9.90 -27.75
N LEU A 210 -10.88 -10.73 -26.75
CA LEU A 210 -11.23 -12.16 -26.75
C LEU A 210 -12.54 -12.49 -26.02
N THR A 211 -13.21 -11.49 -25.44
CA THR A 211 -14.41 -11.68 -24.58
C THR A 211 -14.18 -12.67 -23.44
N GLY A 212 -12.95 -12.75 -22.93
CA GLY A 212 -12.54 -13.68 -21.88
C GLY A 212 -12.28 -12.97 -20.56
N VAL A 213 -12.75 -13.55 -19.45
CA VAL A 213 -12.49 -13.06 -18.10
C VAL A 213 -11.84 -14.17 -17.30
N CYS A 214 -10.63 -13.92 -16.82
CA CYS A 214 -9.87 -14.85 -15.99
C CYS A 214 -9.89 -14.38 -14.54
N ILE A 215 -10.17 -15.30 -13.63
CA ILE A 215 -10.10 -15.08 -12.18
C ILE A 215 -8.92 -15.88 -11.67
N TYR A 216 -8.01 -15.23 -10.97
CA TYR A 216 -6.83 -15.84 -10.41
C TYR A 216 -6.84 -15.76 -8.88
N ASP A 217 -6.71 -16.91 -8.23
CA ASP A 217 -6.51 -17.04 -6.79
C ASP A 217 -5.39 -18.06 -6.55
N SER A 218 -4.27 -17.58 -6.01
CA SER A 218 -3.08 -18.41 -5.80
C SER A 218 -3.29 -19.51 -4.75
N MET A 219 -4.28 -19.39 -3.85
CA MET A 219 -4.58 -20.41 -2.85
C MET A 219 -5.69 -21.37 -3.27
N GLY A 220 -6.31 -21.17 -4.44
CA GLY A 220 -7.48 -21.95 -4.85
C GLY A 220 -8.61 -21.90 -3.81
N SER A 221 -8.77 -20.74 -3.16
CA SER A 221 -9.68 -20.60 -2.03
C SER A 221 -11.14 -20.52 -2.49
N SER A 222 -12.07 -20.70 -1.54
CA SER A 222 -13.49 -20.47 -1.81
C SER A 222 -13.82 -19.01 -2.13
N TYR A 223 -12.90 -18.06 -1.92
CA TYR A 223 -13.10 -16.65 -2.26
C TYR A 223 -13.19 -16.42 -3.77
N ALA A 224 -12.62 -17.31 -4.60
CA ALA A 224 -12.74 -17.23 -6.05
C ALA A 224 -14.20 -17.13 -6.53
N LEU A 225 -15.16 -17.76 -5.83
CA LEU A 225 -16.59 -17.65 -6.14
C LEU A 225 -17.14 -16.24 -5.90
N SER A 226 -16.68 -15.59 -4.84
CA SER A 226 -17.11 -14.22 -4.55
C SER A 226 -16.44 -13.21 -5.48
N VAL A 227 -15.15 -13.43 -5.81
CA VAL A 227 -14.44 -12.64 -6.83
C VAL A 227 -15.09 -12.80 -8.21
N ARG A 228 -15.60 -14.00 -8.53
CA ARG A 228 -16.42 -14.21 -9.72
C ARG A 228 -17.66 -13.33 -9.74
N GLY A 229 -18.41 -13.25 -8.65
CA GLY A 229 -19.57 -12.35 -8.55
C GLY A 229 -19.21 -10.87 -8.73
N VAL A 230 -18.01 -10.46 -8.29
CA VAL A 230 -17.47 -9.11 -8.58
C VAL A 230 -17.18 -8.94 -10.07
N ALA A 231 -16.53 -9.90 -10.69
CA ALA A 231 -16.26 -9.89 -12.13
C ALA A 231 -17.55 -9.80 -12.95
N GLU A 232 -18.59 -10.56 -12.58
CA GLU A 232 -19.91 -10.53 -13.23
C GLU A 232 -20.52 -9.13 -13.21
N LYS A 233 -20.47 -8.46 -12.06
CA LYS A 233 -20.92 -7.07 -11.95
C LYS A 233 -20.09 -6.10 -12.78
N LEU A 234 -18.77 -6.23 -12.76
CA LEU A 234 -17.87 -5.35 -13.51
C LEU A 234 -18.07 -5.48 -15.02
N VAL A 235 -18.28 -6.70 -15.53
CA VAL A 235 -18.54 -6.94 -16.96
C VAL A 235 -19.77 -6.17 -17.46
N THR A 236 -20.82 -6.04 -16.63
CA THR A 236 -22.01 -5.25 -16.99
C THR A 236 -21.74 -3.75 -17.17
N GLN A 237 -20.59 -3.25 -16.73
CA GLN A 237 -20.21 -1.85 -16.86
C GLN A 237 -19.38 -1.57 -18.12
N LEU A 238 -19.08 -2.60 -18.93
CA LEU A 238 -18.36 -2.45 -20.19
C LEU A 238 -19.27 -1.81 -21.26
N PRO A 239 -18.72 -0.95 -22.13
CA PRO A 239 -19.51 -0.19 -23.11
C PRO A 239 -20.26 -1.07 -24.11
N ASP A 240 -19.70 -2.23 -24.47
CA ASP A 240 -20.30 -3.19 -25.43
C ASP A 240 -20.84 -4.44 -24.72
N TYR A 241 -21.19 -4.37 -23.44
CA TYR A 241 -21.64 -5.55 -22.68
C TYR A 241 -22.80 -6.29 -23.37
N THR A 242 -23.73 -5.56 -23.98
CA THR A 242 -24.77 -6.13 -24.85
C THR A 242 -24.50 -5.71 -26.29
N PRO A 243 -24.34 -6.65 -27.25
CA PRO A 243 -24.67 -8.08 -27.20
C PRO A 243 -23.50 -9.03 -26.87
N ARG A 244 -22.33 -8.54 -26.44
CA ARG A 244 -21.14 -9.41 -26.27
C ARG A 244 -21.25 -10.36 -25.07
N ILE A 245 -20.98 -11.64 -25.29
CA ILE A 245 -20.95 -12.64 -24.22
C ILE A 245 -19.52 -12.78 -23.70
N TYR A 246 -19.29 -12.36 -22.46
CA TYR A 246 -18.01 -12.56 -21.78
C TYR A 246 -17.98 -13.89 -21.05
N ARG A 247 -16.96 -14.71 -21.31
CA ARG A 247 -16.78 -16.03 -20.70
C ARG A 247 -15.83 -15.98 -19.52
N MET A 248 -16.28 -16.49 -18.39
CA MET A 248 -15.50 -16.51 -17.15
C MET A 248 -14.81 -17.84 -16.93
N HIS A 249 -13.52 -17.77 -16.62
CA HIS A 249 -12.66 -18.93 -16.39
C HIS A 249 -11.82 -18.70 -15.14
N HIS A 250 -11.64 -19.76 -14.36
CA HIS A 250 -10.60 -19.76 -13.34
C HIS A 250 -9.25 -19.97 -14.04
N TYR A 251 -8.28 -19.12 -13.74
CA TYR A 251 -6.92 -19.27 -14.22
C TYR A 251 -6.12 -20.04 -13.18
N GLN A 252 -5.42 -21.09 -13.62
CA GLN A 252 -4.49 -21.84 -12.80
C GLN A 252 -3.08 -21.56 -13.30
N SER A 253 -2.22 -21.08 -12.41
CA SER A 253 -0.82 -20.81 -12.72
C SER A 253 0.00 -22.08 -12.69
N ASP A 254 1.03 -22.16 -13.54
CA ASP A 254 2.02 -23.23 -13.54
C ASP A 254 2.91 -23.21 -12.27
N LEU A 255 2.85 -22.14 -11.47
CA LEU A 255 3.45 -22.09 -10.13
C LEU A 255 2.72 -22.96 -9.11
N GLY A 256 1.55 -23.49 -9.46
CA GLY A 256 0.73 -24.29 -8.56
C GLY A 256 0.00 -23.44 -7.50
N VAL A 257 -0.37 -24.10 -6.40
CA VAL A 257 -1.11 -23.49 -5.29
C VAL A 257 -0.11 -23.00 -4.25
N GLN A 258 -0.26 -21.75 -3.85
CA GLN A 258 0.51 -21.15 -2.77
C GLN A 258 0.21 -21.85 -1.43
N VAL A 259 1.28 -22.24 -0.74
CA VAL A 259 1.21 -22.98 0.54
C VAL A 259 1.36 -22.09 1.79
N ASP A 260 1.78 -20.84 1.62
CA ASP A 260 1.87 -19.86 2.72
C ASP A 260 0.75 -18.82 2.66
N SER A 261 0.52 -18.10 3.76
CA SER A 261 -0.55 -17.10 3.84
C SER A 261 -0.10 -15.66 3.56
N HIS A 262 1.16 -15.39 3.23
CA HIS A 262 1.68 -14.01 3.21
C HIS A 262 2.04 -13.51 1.81
N ASN A 263 2.37 -14.41 0.88
CA ASN A 263 2.85 -14.05 -0.46
C ASN A 263 1.74 -13.92 -1.51
N ARG A 264 0.46 -13.89 -1.13
CA ARG A 264 -0.68 -13.88 -2.08
C ARG A 264 -0.59 -12.75 -3.09
N GLY A 265 -0.21 -11.55 -2.64
CA GLY A 265 -0.02 -10.40 -3.51
C GLY A 265 1.21 -10.47 -4.42
N VAL A 266 2.17 -11.37 -4.16
CA VAL A 266 3.33 -11.58 -5.05
C VAL A 266 2.97 -12.54 -6.18
N TYR A 267 2.03 -13.46 -5.95
CA TYR A 267 1.53 -14.37 -6.98
C TYR A 267 0.60 -13.66 -7.97
N VAL A 268 -0.24 -12.74 -7.47
CA VAL A 268 -1.15 -11.88 -8.27
C VAL A 268 -0.34 -10.88 -9.09
#